data_AF-A0A497A599-F1
#
_entry.id   AF-A0A497A599-F1
#
_cell.length_a   1.000
_cell.length_b   1.000
_cell.length_c   1.000
_cell.angle_alpha   90.00
_cell.angle_beta   90.00
_cell.angle_gamma   90.00
#
_symmetry.space_group_name_H-M   'P 1'
#
loop_
_entity.id
_entity.type
_entity.pdbx_description
1 polymer ?
#
loop_
_entity_poly.entity_id
_entity_poly.type
_entity_poly.pdbx_seq_one_letter_code
_entity_poly.pdbx_strand_id
1 'polypeptide(L)'
;MAETGVFAQAVASRLAEAGLEVAPAAIQGAIVTDNAQSILVVYLTWPDETQIVAVADAITAELTGNGAAYFPQLEGVEPAVRPLDIPTPVPLPPGLRTQLMGPAIKIGLALAVGVALALLWHYLDPTVREAAELEELGLDILAEIPRK
;
A
#
# COMPACT_ATOMS: atom_id res chain seq x y z
N MET A 1 17.50 -16.66 2.83
CA MET A 1 17.45 -17.66 3.93
C MET A 1 16.77 -17.14 5.21
N ALA A 2 16.13 -15.95 5.20
CA ALA A 2 15.33 -15.45 6.32
C ALA A 2 13.80 -15.44 6.04
N GLU A 3 13.32 -16.24 5.08
CA GLU A 3 11.87 -16.39 4.81
C GLU A 3 11.22 -17.50 5.65
N THR A 4 11.93 -18.09 6.61
CA THR A 4 11.40 -19.21 7.39
C THR A 4 10.49 -18.71 8.51
N GLY A 5 9.31 -19.33 8.65
CA GLY A 5 8.36 -18.97 9.72
C GLY A 5 8.92 -19.17 11.14
N VAL A 6 9.95 -20.01 11.30
CA VAL A 6 10.63 -20.26 12.58
C VAL A 6 11.37 -19.01 13.06
N PHE A 7 12.09 -18.32 12.18
CA PHE A 7 12.77 -17.07 12.53
C PHE A 7 11.76 -15.98 12.94
N ALA A 8 10.69 -15.83 12.16
CA ALA A 8 9.62 -14.87 12.47
C ALA A 8 8.94 -15.18 13.82
N GLN A 9 8.77 -16.47 14.15
CA GLN A 9 8.22 -16.89 15.45
C GLN A 9 9.16 -16.54 16.61
N ALA A 10 10.47 -16.75 16.45
CA ALA A 10 11.46 -16.43 17.47
C ALA A 10 11.53 -14.92 17.74
N VAL A 11 11.51 -14.11 16.67
CA VAL A 11 11.44 -12.64 16.77
C VAL A 11 10.14 -12.20 17.46
N ALA A 12 9.00 -12.80 17.13
CA ALA A 12 7.72 -12.53 17.80
C ALA A 12 7.80 -12.82 19.31
N SER A 13 8.42 -13.93 19.70
CA SER A 13 8.61 -14.25 21.13
C SER A 13 9.46 -13.19 21.85
N ARG A 14 10.53 -12.70 21.23
CA ARG A 14 11.35 -11.61 21.81
C ARG A 14 10.58 -10.30 21.93
N LEU A 15 9.72 -10.00 20.96
CA LEU A 15 8.86 -8.81 21.02
C LEU A 15 7.83 -8.92 22.14
N ALA A 16 7.25 -10.09 22.36
CA ALA A 16 6.35 -10.34 23.49
C ALA A 16 7.05 -10.15 24.84
N GLU A 17 8.31 -10.56 24.98
CA GLU A 17 9.14 -10.29 26.16
C GLU A 17 9.35 -8.78 26.40
N ALA A 18 9.38 -7.98 25.32
CA ALA A 18 9.45 -6.52 25.37
C ALA A 18 8.07 -5.84 25.55
N GLY A 19 6.98 -6.61 25.71
CA GLY A 19 5.62 -6.12 25.89
C GLY A 19 4.89 -5.74 24.59
N LEU A 20 5.41 -6.15 23.43
CA LEU A 20 4.84 -5.89 22.11
C LEU A 20 4.30 -7.19 21.49
N GLU A 21 2.98 -7.33 21.48
CA GLU A 21 2.31 -8.48 20.87
C GLU A 21 2.16 -8.29 19.35
N VAL A 22 2.94 -9.05 18.57
CA VAL A 22 2.98 -8.96 17.11
C VAL A 22 2.87 -10.37 16.50
N ALA A 23 1.98 -10.54 15.51
CA ALA A 23 1.83 -11.81 14.83
C ALA A 23 3.06 -12.16 13.97
N PRO A 24 3.59 -13.40 14.01
CA PRO A 24 4.76 -13.82 13.21
C PRO A 24 4.60 -13.57 11.69
N ALA A 25 3.38 -13.74 11.15
CA ALA A 25 3.11 -13.49 9.74
C ALA A 25 3.31 -12.02 9.33
N ALA A 26 3.04 -11.07 10.23
CA ALA A 26 3.28 -9.65 9.98
C ALA A 26 4.79 -9.35 9.91
N ILE A 27 5.58 -10.02 10.77
CA ILE A 27 7.05 -9.91 10.78
C ILE A 27 7.63 -10.50 9.49
N GLN A 28 7.17 -11.70 9.09
CA GLN A 28 7.65 -12.36 7.86
C GLN A 28 7.38 -11.52 6.61
N GLY A 29 6.19 -10.92 6.48
CA GLY A 29 5.85 -10.07 5.33
C GLY A 29 6.56 -8.71 5.32
N ALA A 30 7.12 -8.28 6.44
CA ALA A 30 7.79 -6.99 6.60
C ALA A 30 9.31 -7.04 6.37
N ILE A 31 9.89 -8.24 6.28
CA ILE A 31 11.34 -8.46 6.19
C ILE A 31 11.74 -8.82 4.76
N VAL A 32 12.69 -8.06 4.20
CA VAL A 32 13.40 -8.41 2.97
C VAL A 32 14.90 -8.42 3.27
N THR A 33 15.58 -9.51 2.94
CA THR A 33 17.02 -9.66 3.23
C THR A 33 17.85 -9.80 1.97
N ASP A 34 18.98 -9.09 1.94
CA ASP A 34 20.03 -9.27 0.94
C ASP A 34 21.35 -9.64 1.64
N ASN A 35 22.10 -10.58 1.05
CA ASN A 35 23.39 -11.04 1.56
C ASN A 35 24.44 -10.99 0.45
N ALA A 36 25.04 -9.82 0.29
CA ALA A 36 26.17 -9.60 -0.58
C ALA A 36 27.42 -9.38 0.28
N GLN A 37 28.47 -10.18 0.06
CA GLN A 37 29.83 -9.90 0.55
C GLN A 37 30.04 -9.88 2.08
N SER A 38 29.55 -10.89 2.80
CA SER A 38 29.64 -11.01 4.29
C SER A 38 28.88 -9.93 5.07
N ILE A 39 28.03 -9.15 4.39
CA ILE A 39 27.14 -8.17 5.00
C ILE A 39 25.71 -8.65 4.80
N LEU A 40 24.96 -8.76 5.89
CA LEU A 40 23.52 -9.02 5.87
C LEU A 40 22.79 -7.69 6.02
N VAL A 41 22.04 -7.29 5.00
CA VAL A 41 21.18 -6.11 5.05
C VAL A 41 19.75 -6.56 5.22
N VAL A 42 19.08 -6.06 6.26
CA VAL A 42 17.67 -6.33 6.55
C VAL A 42 16.89 -5.05 6.27
N TYR A 43 16.04 -5.09 5.26
CA TYR A 43 15.07 -4.02 5.00
C TYR A 43 13.78 -4.34 5.75
N LEU A 44 13.39 -3.44 6.63
CA LEU A 44 12.18 -3.54 7.45
C LEU A 44 11.22 -2.40 7.09
N THR A 45 9.97 -2.75 6.76
CA THR A 45 8.90 -1.77 6.59
C THR A 45 7.81 -2.03 7.61
N TRP A 46 7.48 -1.03 8.44
CA TRP A 46 6.49 -1.17 9.50
C TRP A 46 5.51 0.01 9.52
N PRO A 47 4.23 -0.19 9.93
CA PRO A 47 3.24 0.89 9.98
C PRO A 47 3.49 1.93 11.08
N ASP A 48 4.17 1.55 12.17
CA ASP A 48 4.34 2.38 13.38
C ASP A 48 5.82 2.67 13.66
N GLU A 49 6.15 3.94 13.90
CA GLU A 49 7.52 4.42 14.12
C GLU A 49 8.13 3.97 15.46
N THR A 50 7.32 3.81 16.50
CA THR A 50 7.82 3.35 17.81
C THR A 50 8.07 1.85 17.80
N GLN A 51 7.23 1.11 17.07
CA GLN A 51 7.35 -0.35 16.97
C GLN A 51 8.47 -0.78 16.03
N ILE A 52 8.75 -0.04 14.95
CA ILE A 52 9.78 -0.45 13.97
C ILE A 52 11.16 -0.59 14.60
N VAL A 53 11.50 0.26 15.57
CA VAL A 53 12.78 0.20 16.29
C VAL A 53 12.82 -1.04 17.17
N ALA A 54 11.78 -1.30 17.96
CA ALA A 54 11.69 -2.50 18.81
C ALA A 54 11.76 -3.80 17.98
N VAL A 55 11.12 -3.81 16.80
CA VAL A 55 11.19 -4.94 15.85
C VAL A 55 12.61 -5.11 15.31
N ALA A 56 13.28 -4.02 14.91
CA ALA A 56 14.66 -4.08 14.43
C ALA A 56 15.64 -4.55 15.51
N ASP A 57 15.46 -4.12 16.76
CA ASP A 57 16.27 -4.56 17.89
C ASP A 57 16.06 -6.05 18.19
N ALA A 58 14.81 -6.52 18.17
CA ALA A 58 14.49 -7.94 18.35
C ALA A 58 15.12 -8.83 17.26
N ILE A 59 15.09 -8.38 16.00
CA ILE A 59 15.76 -9.05 14.87
C ILE A 59 17.26 -9.12 15.09
N THR A 60 17.87 -8.00 15.48
CA THR A 60 19.32 -7.91 15.76
C THR A 60 19.73 -8.86 16.89
N ALA A 61 18.94 -8.90 17.96
CA ALA A 61 19.18 -9.77 19.10
C ALA A 61 19.04 -11.26 18.70
N GLU A 62 18.09 -11.61 17.82
CA GLU A 62 17.93 -12.99 17.33
C GLU A 62 19.10 -13.43 16.45
N LEU A 63 19.55 -12.56 15.54
CA LEU A 63 20.69 -12.86 14.66
C LEU A 63 22.01 -12.97 15.42
N THR A 64 22.21 -12.15 16.45
CA THR A 64 23.44 -12.17 17.27
C THR A 64 23.45 -13.32 18.27
N GLY A 65 22.32 -13.64 18.91
CA GLY A 65 22.23 -14.68 19.93
C GLY A 65 22.03 -16.10 19.38
N ASN A 66 21.25 -16.25 18.31
CA ASN A 66 20.83 -17.56 17.77
C ASN A 66 21.22 -17.75 16.29
N GLY A 67 22.08 -16.88 15.73
CA GLY A 67 22.44 -16.90 14.31
C GLY A 67 22.91 -18.26 13.80
N ALA A 68 23.65 -19.03 14.60
CA ALA A 68 24.13 -20.37 14.23
C ALA A 68 23.00 -21.38 13.95
N ALA A 69 21.83 -21.21 14.58
CA ALA A 69 20.66 -22.08 14.34
C ALA A 69 20.06 -21.89 12.94
N TYR A 70 20.25 -20.72 12.34
CA TYR A 70 19.74 -20.38 11.01
C TYR A 70 20.82 -20.45 9.93
N PHE A 71 22.08 -20.27 10.33
CA PHE A 71 23.25 -20.28 9.46
C PHE A 71 24.29 -21.27 10.01
N PRO A 72 24.20 -22.56 9.64
CA PRO A 72 25.14 -23.59 10.11
C PRO A 72 26.61 -23.28 9.78
N GLN A 73 26.87 -22.44 8.77
CA GLN A 73 28.22 -22.00 8.43
C GLN A 73 28.87 -21.13 9.52
N LEU A 74 28.07 -20.62 10.46
CA LEU A 74 28.53 -19.83 11.60
C LEU A 74 28.79 -20.70 12.84
N GLU A 75 28.52 -22.00 12.80
CA GLU A 75 28.83 -22.92 13.90
C GLU A 75 30.34 -22.93 14.18
N GLY A 76 30.71 -22.69 15.43
CA GLY A 76 32.12 -22.67 15.86
C GLY A 76 32.91 -21.40 15.52
N VAL A 77 32.25 -20.36 14.99
CA VAL A 77 32.87 -19.05 14.71
C VAL A 77 32.41 -18.04 15.76
N GLU A 78 33.33 -17.52 16.57
CA GLU A 78 33.02 -16.48 17.56
C GLU A 78 33.78 -15.16 17.30
N PRO A 79 33.08 -14.02 17.20
CA PRO A 79 31.62 -13.88 17.14
C PRO A 79 31.07 -14.13 15.72
N ALA A 80 29.98 -14.90 15.64
CA ALA A 80 29.32 -15.29 14.40
C ALA A 80 28.71 -14.10 13.64
N VAL A 81 28.13 -13.13 14.35
CA VAL A 81 27.48 -11.94 13.78
C VAL A 81 27.78 -10.74 14.66
N ARG A 82 28.07 -9.59 14.05
CA ARG A 82 28.22 -8.31 14.76
C ARG A 82 27.26 -7.27 14.15
N PRO A 83 26.54 -6.50 14.97
CA PRO A 83 25.77 -5.37 14.48
C PRO A 83 26.73 -4.30 13.92
N LEU A 84 26.45 -3.83 12.70
CA LEU A 84 27.22 -2.79 12.03
C LEU A 84 26.64 -1.39 12.31
N ASP A 85 25.31 -1.30 12.35
CA ASP A 85 24.58 -0.03 12.49
C ASP A 85 23.50 -0.13 13.58
N ILE A 86 23.06 1.03 14.07
CA ILE A 86 21.92 1.17 14.98
C ILE A 86 20.67 1.45 14.12
N PRO A 87 19.52 0.77 14.35
CA PRO A 87 18.32 1.01 13.57
C PRO A 87 17.79 2.45 13.76
N THR A 88 17.74 3.23 12.68
CA THR A 88 17.11 4.56 12.67
C THR A 88 15.88 4.56 11.77
N PRO A 89 14.68 4.89 12.28
CA PRO A 89 13.47 4.93 11.46
C PRO A 89 13.54 6.06 10.43
N VAL A 90 13.18 5.75 9.19
CA VAL A 90 13.06 6.74 8.10
C VAL A 90 11.65 6.66 7.52
N PRO A 91 10.93 7.79 7.37
CA PRO A 91 9.60 7.78 6.81
C PRO A 91 9.64 7.39 5.33
N LEU A 92 8.88 6.37 4.96
CA LEU A 92 8.74 5.93 3.58
C LEU A 92 7.57 6.70 2.93
N PRO A 93 7.76 7.32 1.74
CA PRO A 93 6.65 7.96 1.04
C PRO A 93 5.55 6.96 0.69
N PRO A 94 4.28 7.39 0.66
CA PRO A 94 3.16 6.50 0.37
C PRO A 94 3.32 5.86 -1.00
N GLY A 95 3.02 4.56 -1.09
CA GLY A 95 3.18 3.79 -2.32
C GLY A 95 2.33 4.33 -3.48
N LEU A 96 2.76 4.02 -4.71
CA LEU A 96 2.14 4.53 -5.94
C LEU A 96 0.63 4.24 -6.01
N ARG A 97 0.17 3.08 -5.51
CA ARG A 97 -1.26 2.73 -5.44
C ARG A 97 -2.04 3.73 -4.58
N THR A 98 -1.54 4.04 -3.38
CA THR A 98 -2.13 5.04 -2.48
C THR A 98 -2.09 6.43 -3.11
N GLN A 99 -0.99 6.78 -3.78
CA GLN A 99 -0.83 8.07 -4.44
C GLN A 99 -1.78 8.25 -5.63
N LEU A 100 -2.10 7.18 -6.38
CA LEU A 100 -2.99 7.21 -7.55
C LEU A 100 -4.48 7.08 -7.20
N MET A 101 -4.83 6.45 -6.07
CA MET A 101 -6.23 6.35 -5.64
C MET A 101 -6.86 7.73 -5.39
N GLY A 102 -6.14 8.65 -4.75
CA GLY A 102 -6.65 10.01 -4.51
C GLY A 102 -7.03 10.76 -5.79
N PRO A 103 -6.13 10.88 -6.77
CA PRO A 103 -6.42 11.47 -8.08
C PRO A 103 -7.52 10.75 -8.86
N ALA A 104 -7.52 9.41 -8.88
CA ALA A 104 -8.52 8.65 -9.64
C ALA A 104 -9.95 8.92 -9.14
N ILE A 105 -10.15 8.95 -7.82
CA ILE A 105 -11.44 9.29 -7.21
C ILE A 105 -11.84 10.72 -7.56
N LYS A 106 -10.92 11.68 -7.50
CA LYS A 106 -11.19 13.08 -7.88
C LYS A 106 -11.62 13.22 -9.34
N ILE A 107 -10.94 12.53 -10.26
CA ILE A 107 -11.28 12.55 -11.69
C ILE A 107 -12.64 11.90 -11.92
N GLY A 108 -12.89 10.74 -11.31
CA GLY A 108 -14.19 10.05 -11.39
C GLY A 108 -15.34 10.92 -10.89
N LEU A 109 -15.15 11.59 -9.75
CA LEU A 109 -16.13 12.52 -9.19
C LEU A 109 -16.36 13.73 -10.10
N ALA A 110 -15.28 14.34 -10.62
CA ALA A 110 -15.38 15.48 -11.53
C ALA A 110 -16.15 15.12 -12.81
N LEU A 111 -15.91 13.92 -13.35
CA LEU A 111 -16.61 13.43 -14.53
C LEU A 111 -18.09 13.17 -14.25
N ALA A 112 -18.41 12.53 -13.12
CA ALA A 112 -19.80 12.30 -12.71
C ALA A 112 -20.57 13.62 -12.53
N VAL A 113 -19.96 14.61 -11.87
CA VAL A 113 -20.55 15.96 -11.72
C VAL A 113 -20.71 16.65 -13.06
N GLY A 114 -19.71 16.56 -13.95
CA GLY A 114 -19.78 17.13 -15.30
C GLY A 114 -20.93 16.54 -16.13
N VAL A 115 -21.11 15.21 -16.10
CA VAL A 115 -22.23 14.54 -16.78
C VAL A 115 -23.57 14.95 -16.16
N ALA A 116 -23.67 14.99 -14.83
CA ALA A 116 -24.89 15.42 -14.15
C ALA A 116 -25.28 16.86 -14.53
N LEU A 117 -24.31 17.77 -14.61
CA LEU A 117 -24.53 19.15 -15.04
C LEU A 117 -24.94 19.23 -16.51
N ALA A 118 -24.33 18.44 -17.39
CA ALA A 118 -24.70 18.39 -18.81
C ALA A 118 -26.14 17.89 -19.02
N LEU A 119 -26.53 16.84 -18.28
CA LEU A 119 -27.89 16.32 -18.30
C LEU A 119 -28.90 17.33 -17.71
N LEU A 120 -28.54 18.00 -16.62
CA LEU A 120 -29.38 19.04 -16.02
C LEU A 120 -29.58 20.21 -17.00
N TRP A 121 -28.52 20.62 -17.70
CA TRP A 121 -28.61 21.64 -18.74
C TRP A 121 -29.53 21.21 -19.88
N HIS A 122 -29.39 19.97 -20.37
CA HIS A 122 -30.26 19.43 -21.40
C HIS A 122 -31.72 19.38 -20.96
N TYR A 123 -31.98 19.01 -19.71
CA TYR A 123 -33.35 18.94 -19.18
C TYR A 123 -34.00 20.32 -19.00
N LEU A 124 -33.21 21.33 -18.67
CA LEU A 124 -33.69 22.71 -18.48
C LEU A 124 -33.72 23.51 -19.80
N ASP A 125 -33.24 22.96 -20.91
CA ASP A 125 -33.25 23.62 -22.21
C ASP A 125 -34.70 23.72 -22.73
N PRO A 126 -35.29 24.92 -22.86
CA PRO A 126 -36.65 25.10 -23.35
C PRO A 126 -36.76 24.95 -24.88
N THR A 127 -35.68 24.60 -25.56
CA THR A 127 -35.63 24.53 -27.03
C THR A 127 -36.10 23.16 -27.52
N VAL A 128 -37.17 23.13 -28.31
CA VAL A 128 -37.60 21.93 -29.02
C VAL A 128 -36.77 21.77 -30.29
N ARG A 129 -36.14 20.60 -30.47
CA ARG A 129 -35.15 20.36 -31.54
C ARG A 129 -35.67 19.46 -32.64
N GLU A 130 -36.63 18.60 -32.32
CA GLU A 130 -37.16 17.62 -33.27
C GLU A 130 -38.67 17.76 -33.44
N ALA A 131 -39.15 17.46 -34.65
CA ALA A 131 -40.58 17.39 -34.96
C ALA A 131 -41.29 16.35 -34.05
N ALA A 132 -40.65 15.21 -33.80
CA ALA A 132 -41.19 14.17 -32.94
C ALA A 132 -41.46 14.65 -31.49
N GLU A 133 -40.65 15.56 -30.96
CA GLU A 133 -40.87 16.14 -29.62
C GLU A 133 -42.15 16.99 -29.56
N LEU A 134 -42.52 17.68 -30.65
CA LEU A 134 -43.77 18.44 -30.73
C LEU A 134 -44.99 17.52 -30.86
N GLU A 135 -44.87 16.43 -31.63
CA GLU A 135 -45.92 15.43 -31.77
C GLU A 135 -46.19 14.68 -30.45
N GLU A 136 -45.14 14.34 -29.68
CA GLU A 136 -45.29 13.78 -28.33
C GLU A 136 -45.96 14.74 -27.35
N LEU A 137 -45.80 16.06 -27.54
CA LEU A 137 -46.55 17.07 -26.80
C LEU A 137 -48.02 17.23 -27.26
N GLY A 138 -48.46 16.46 -28.27
CA GLY A 138 -49.82 16.49 -28.82
C GLY A 138 -50.06 17.64 -29.80
N LEU A 139 -49.00 18.25 -30.33
CA LEU A 139 -49.08 19.29 -31.35
C LEU A 139 -48.93 18.65 -32.74
N ASP A 140 -49.94 18.81 -33.59
CA ASP A 140 -49.95 18.26 -34.94
C ASP A 140 -49.11 19.12 -35.90
N ILE A 141 -48.17 18.50 -36.62
CA ILE A 141 -47.22 19.20 -37.48
C ILE A 141 -47.79 19.34 -38.89
N LEU A 142 -48.07 20.59 -39.29
CA LEU A 142 -48.66 20.87 -40.60
C LEU A 142 -47.64 20.96 -41.75
N ALA A 143 -46.41 21.40 -41.46
CA ALA A 143 -45.33 21.49 -42.44
C ALA A 143 -43.98 21.73 -41.75
N GLU A 144 -42.91 21.13 -42.26
CA GLU A 144 -41.52 21.39 -41.84
C GLU A 144 -40.82 22.28 -42.86
N ILE A 145 -40.11 23.32 -42.39
CA ILE A 145 -39.31 24.19 -43.26
C ILE A 145 -37.89 23.60 -43.37
N PRO A 146 -37.43 23.19 -44.56
CA PRO A 146 -36.12 22.58 -44.71
C PRO A 146 -35.01 23.55 -44.30
N ARG A 147 -34.09 23.07 -43.47
CA ARG A 147 -32.83 23.77 -43.18
C ARG A 147 -31.98 23.69 -44.45
N LYS A 148 -31.47 24.85 -44.89
CA LYS A 148 -30.70 25.02 -46.14
C LYS A 148 -29.72 23.88 -46.44
#